data_AF-A0A7V4T5V3-F1
#
_entry.id   AF-A0A7V4T5V3-F1
#
_cell.length_a   1.000
_cell.length_b   1.000
_cell.length_c   1.000
_cell.angle_alpha   90.00
_cell.angle_beta   90.00
_cell.angle_gamma   90.00
#
_symmetry.space_group_name_H-M   'P 1'
#
loop_
_entity.id
_entity.type
_entity.pdbx_description
1 polymer ?
#
loop_
_entity_poly.entity_id
_entity_poly.type
_entity_poly.pdbx_seq_one_letter_code
_entity_poly.pdbx_strand_id
1 'polypeptide(L)' 'MTDKKKTAIYPGSFDPLTNGHIDIIERALDIFDEVIIAVLHNPSKKALFTMEERVDMIKQSFNGRKTILVDSFGGLLV' A
#
# COMPACT_ATOMS: atom_id res chain seq x y z
N MET A 1 26.42 -3.09 15.56
CA MET A 1 25.89 -3.30 14.20
C MET A 1 24.51 -2.69 14.20
N THR A 2 24.28 -1.60 13.48
CA THR A 2 22.93 -1.05 13.31
C THR A 2 22.22 -1.95 12.31
N ASP A 3 21.31 -2.80 12.79
CA ASP A 3 20.43 -3.58 11.92
C ASP A 3 19.72 -2.63 10.95
N LYS A 4 19.93 -2.86 9.65
CA LYS A 4 19.38 -2.02 8.60
C LYS A 4 17.89 -2.33 8.47
N LYS A 5 17.04 -1.33 8.70
CA LYS A 5 15.58 -1.43 8.55
C LYS A 5 15.24 -2.00 7.16
N LYS A 6 14.52 -3.12 7.12
CA LYS A 6 14.06 -3.79 5.91
C LYS A 6 12.68 -3.26 5.56
N THR A 7 12.59 -2.48 4.47
CA THR A 7 11.32 -1.94 3.97
C THR A 7 10.91 -2.68 2.71
N ALA A 8 9.66 -3.13 2.65
CA ALA A 8 9.04 -3.67 1.43
C ALA A 8 8.15 -2.61 0.76
N ILE A 9 8.02 -2.70 -0.57
CA ILE A 9 7.10 -1.89 -1.35
C ILE A 9 6.07 -2.83 -1.99
N TYR A 10 4.78 -2.55 -1.75
CA TYR A 10 3.67 -3.29 -2.32
C TYR A 10 2.80 -2.39 -3.19
N PRO A 11 3.09 -2.32 -4.51
CA PRO A 11 2.36 -1.44 -5.40
C PRO A 11 1.10 -2.10 -5.97
N GLY A 12 0.08 -1.29 -6.22
CA GLY A 12 -1.17 -1.77 -6.80
C GLY A 12 -2.20 -0.67 -7.06
N SER A 13 -3.21 -1.01 -7.85
CA SER A 13 -4.35 -0.10 -8.06
C SER A 13 -5.24 -0.02 -6.81
N PHE A 14 -5.38 -1.11 -6.06
CA PHE A 14 -6.23 -1.19 -4.86
C PHE A 14 -7.63 -0.58 -5.05
N ASP A 15 -8.29 -0.96 -6.15
CA ASP A 15 -9.58 -0.42 -6.57
C ASP A 15 -10.68 -1.51 -6.55
N PRO A 16 -11.22 -1.90 -5.39
CA PRO A 16 -10.82 -1.48 -4.04
C PRO A 16 -9.72 -2.35 -3.40
N LEU A 17 -9.30 -2.00 -2.18
CA LEU A 17 -8.56 -2.91 -1.31
C LEU A 17 -9.43 -4.15 -1.00
N THR A 18 -8.80 -5.33 -0.91
CA THR A 18 -9.49 -6.62 -0.69
C THR A 18 -8.83 -7.36 0.47
N ASN A 19 -9.52 -8.35 1.04
CA ASN A 19 -8.95 -9.20 2.10
C ASN A 19 -7.70 -9.96 1.65
N GLY A 20 -7.58 -10.29 0.36
CA GLY A 20 -6.35 -10.88 -0.18
C GLY A 20 -5.17 -9.91 -0.15
N HIS A 21 -5.39 -8.63 -0.42
CA HIS A 21 -4.35 -7.61 -0.27
C HIS A 21 -3.94 -7.45 1.20
N ILE A 22 -4.90 -7.49 2.12
CA ILE A 22 -4.64 -7.40 3.57
C ILE A 22 -3.80 -8.57 4.05
N ASP A 23 -4.11 -9.80 3.65
CA ASP A 23 -3.31 -10.99 3.97
C ASP A 23 -1.85 -10.85 3.53
N ILE A 24 -1.63 -10.36 2.30
CA ILE A 24 -0.27 -10.14 1.77
C ILE A 24 0.48 -9.10 2.60
N ILE A 25 -0.17 -8.00 2.99
CA ILE A 25 0.45 -6.93 3.78
C ILE A 25 0.82 -7.44 5.18
N GLU A 26 -0.06 -8.16 5.86
CA GLU A 26 0.23 -8.72 7.19
C GLU A 26 1.39 -9.72 7.13
N ARG A 27 1.41 -10.60 6.12
CA ARG A 27 2.52 -11.54 5.92
C ARG A 27 3.84 -10.85 5.59
N ALA A 28 3.80 -9.70 4.91
CA ALA A 28 4.99 -8.90 4.66
C ALA A 28 5.53 -8.29 5.96
N LEU A 29 4.67 -7.86 6.88
CA LEU A 29 5.07 -7.33 8.19
C LEU A 29 5.73 -8.37 9.11
N ASP A 30 5.55 -9.66 8.84
CA ASP A 30 6.29 -10.72 9.55
C ASP A 30 7.76 -10.84 9.10
N ILE A 31 8.10 -10.29 7.94
CA ILE A 31 9.43 -10.43 7.29
C ILE A 31 10.20 -9.10 7.27
N PHE A 32 9.45 -8.00 7.09
CA PHE A 32 9.94 -6.63 6.92
C PHE A 32 9.51 -5.76 8.09
N ASP A 33 10.34 -4.79 8.44
CA ASP A 33 10.05 -3.85 9.53
C ASP A 33 8.97 -2.84 9.14
N GLU A 34 8.79 -2.61 7.83
CA GLU A 34 7.84 -1.65 7.27
C GLU A 34 7.39 -2.07 5.87
N VAL A 35 6.12 -1.78 5.57
CA VAL A 35 5.52 -1.97 4.25
C VAL A 35 5.02 -0.63 3.72
N ILE A 36 5.48 -0.24 2.55
CA ILE A 36 4.97 0.91 1.79
C ILE A 36 3.96 0.41 0.76
N ILE A 37 2.70 0.80 0.91
CA ILE A 37 1.63 0.51 -0.03
C ILE A 37 1.57 1.67 -1.03
N ALA A 38 2.03 1.42 -2.26
CA ALA A 38 2.08 2.42 -3.31
C ALA A 38 0.84 2.34 -4.20
N VAL A 39 -0.10 3.26 -4.00
CA VAL A 39 -1.36 3.32 -4.75
C VAL A 39 -1.11 3.95 -6.12
N LEU A 40 -1.35 3.16 -7.17
CA LEU A 40 -1.08 3.55 -8.55
C LEU A 40 -2.24 4.35 -9.12
N HIS A 41 -1.93 5.50 -9.73
CA HIS A 41 -2.89 6.22 -10.56
C HIS A 41 -2.73 5.78 -12.02
N ASN A 42 -3.76 5.17 -12.59
CA ASN A 42 -3.80 4.91 -14.03
C ASN A 42 -4.89 5.77 -14.67
N PRO A 43 -4.55 6.92 -15.26
CA PRO A 43 -5.53 7.83 -15.87
C PRO A 43 -6.24 7.22 -17.09
N SER A 44 -5.67 6.18 -17.69
CA SER A 44 -6.27 5.46 -18.82
C SER A 44 -7.33 4.44 -18.41
N LYS A 45 -7.55 4.23 -17.10
CA LYS A 45 -8.56 3.32 -16.56
C LYS A 45 -9.61 4.10 -15.78
N LYS A 46 -10.89 3.76 -15.97
CA LYS A 46 -11.96 4.28 -15.13
C LYS A 46 -11.94 3.54 -13.80
N ALA A 47 -11.43 4.20 -12.76
CA ALA A 47 -11.42 3.67 -11.41
C ALA A 47 -12.83 3.69 -10.80
N LEU A 48 -13.14 2.70 -9.97
CA LEU A 48 -14.36 2.65 -9.17
C LEU A 48 -14.33 3.68 -8.05
N PHE A 49 -13.15 3.84 -7.42
CA PHE A 49 -12.89 4.81 -6.37
C PHE A 49 -11.80 5.81 -6.77
N THR A 50 -11.95 7.04 -6.28
CA THR A 50 -10.92 8.07 -6.40
C THR A 50 -9.61 7.64 -5.73
N MET A 51 -8.50 8.32 -6.06
CA MET A 51 -7.23 8.05 -5.40
C MET A 51 -7.32 8.23 -3.88
N GLU A 52 -7.96 9.31 -3.44
CA GLU A 52 -8.13 9.65 -2.03
C GLU A 52 -8.94 8.57 -1.29
N GLU A 53 -10.07 8.14 -1.86
CA GLU A 53 -10.89 7.06 -1.28
C GLU A 53 -10.11 5.76 -1.13
N ARG A 54 -9.30 5.38 -2.13
CA ARG A 54 -8.47 4.16 -2.06
C ARG A 54 -7.40 4.26 -0.98
N VAL A 55 -6.72 5.39 -0.88
CA VAL A 55 -5.73 5.66 0.17
C VAL A 55 -6.38 5.60 1.56
N ASP A 56 -7.56 6.20 1.71
CA ASP A 56 -8.28 6.21 2.98
C ASP A 56 -8.81 4.83 3.38
N MET A 57 -9.32 4.04 2.43
CA MET A 57 -9.70 2.64 2.68
C MET A 57 -8.52 1.82 3.22
N ILE A 58 -7.32 2.02 2.66
CA ILE A 58 -6.11 1.35 3.13
C ILE A 58 -5.75 1.80 4.55
N LYS A 59 -5.70 3.12 4.80
CA LYS A 59 -5.38 3.65 6.13
C LYS A 59 -6.35 3.17 7.21
N GLN A 60 -7.64 3.13 6.90
CA GLN A 60 -8.69 2.66 7.81
C GLN A 60 -8.56 1.15 8.09
N SER A 61 -8.26 0.35 7.07
CA SER A 61 -8.13 -1.12 7.23
C SER A 61 -7.03 -1.53 8.22
N PHE A 62 -6.02 -0.68 8.42
CA PHE A 62 -4.91 -0.94 9.33
C PHE A 62 -4.88 -0.01 10.55
N ASN A 63 -5.96 0.73 10.83
CA ASN A 63 -6.05 1.66 11.97
C ASN A 63 -4.85 2.64 12.08
N GLY A 64 -4.25 3.04 10.96
CA GLY A 64 -3.09 3.93 10.96
C GLY A 64 -1.80 3.36 11.59
N ARG A 65 -1.62 2.03 11.56
CA ARG A 65 -0.42 1.33 12.06
C ARG A 65 0.86 1.95 11.47
N LYS A 66 1.80 2.39 12.33
CA LYS A 66 3.03 3.10 11.94
C LYS A 66 4.00 2.29 11.07
N THR A 67 3.87 0.97 11.04
CA THR A 67 4.67 0.08 10.21
C THR A 67 4.13 -0.04 8.77
N ILE A 68 3.02 0.64 8.48
CA ILE A 68 2.42 0.72 7.15
C ILE A 68 2.41 2.18 6.72
N LEU A 69 3.09 2.46 5.61
CA LEU A 69 3.06 3.77 4.96
C LEU A 69 2.23 3.63 3.69
N VAL A 70 1.28 4.55 3.47
CA VAL A 70 0.46 4.58 2.27
C VAL A 70 0.81 5.83 1.49
N ASP A 71 1.31 5.65 0.29
CA ASP A 71 1.65 6.75 -0.62
C ASP A 71 1.02 6.51 -1.99
N SER A 72 0.78 7.57 -2.74
CA SER A 72 0.19 7.50 -4.07
C SER A 72 1.10 8.17 -5.08
N PHE A 73 1.28 7.55 -6.24
CA PHE A 73 2.13 8.13 -7.28
C PHE A 73 1.52 7.97 -8.67
N GLY A 74 1.80 8.95 -9.53
CA GLY A 74 1.28 9.05 -10.90
C GLY A 74 2.31 8.81 -12.00
N GLY A 75 3.43 8.14 -11.71
CA GLY A 75 4.54 7.92 -12.64
C GLY A 75 4.77 6.46 -13.02
N LEU A 76 6.00 6.15 -13.47
CA LEU A 76 6.43 4.79 -13.82
C LEU A 76 6.98 4.05 -12.59
N LEU A 77 6.55 2.80 -12.40
CA LEU A 77 7.11 1.92 -11.36
C LEU A 77 8.17 1.06 -12.04
N VAL A 78 9.44 1.33 -11.75
CA VAL A 78 10.60 0.64 -12.35
C VAL A 78 11.57 0.19 -11.27
#